data_AF-A0A3T0N712-F1
#
_entry.id   AF-A0A3T0N712-F1
#
_cell.length_a   1.000
_cell.length_b   1.000
_cell.length_c   1.000
_cell.angle_alpha   90.00
_cell.angle_beta   90.00
_cell.angle_gamma   90.00
#
_symmetry.space_group_name_H-M   'P 1'
#
loop_
_entity.id
_entity.type
_entity.pdbx_description
1 polymer ?
#
loop_
_entity_poly.entity_id
_entity_poly.type
_entity_poly.pdbx_seq_one_letter_code
_entity_poly.pdbx_strand_id
1 'polypeptide(L)' 'MQIELNSTLTCPHCAHAQVETMPTDSCQWFYDCTKCGAVLKPLPGDCCVFCSYGTVPCPPIQQGDSCCG' A
#
# COMPACT_ATOMS: atom_id res chain seq x y z
N MET A 1 2.38 -5.94 -19.90
CA MET A 1 1.99 -6.23 -18.51
C MET A 1 1.44 -4.93 -17.94
N GLN A 2 0.17 -4.88 -17.52
CA GLN A 2 -0.43 -3.67 -16.95
C GLN A 2 -0.31 -3.75 -15.44
N ILE A 3 0.38 -2.78 -14.84
CA ILE A 3 0.49 -2.64 -13.40
C ILE A 3 -0.70 -1.80 -12.95
N GLU A 4 -1.49 -2.31 -12.02
CA GLU A 4 -2.59 -1.55 -11.43
C GLU A 4 -2.05 -0.72 -10.28
N LEU A 5 -1.99 0.60 -10.48
CA LEU A 5 -1.50 1.54 -9.47
C LEU A 5 -2.59 1.93 -8.48
N ASN A 6 -3.86 1.81 -8.86
CA ASN A 6 -4.97 2.17 -8.00
C ASN A 6 -5.23 1.04 -7.01
N SER A 7 -5.00 1.29 -5.73
CA SER A 7 -5.25 0.32 -4.67
C SER A 7 -6.08 0.96 -3.57
N THR A 8 -7.10 0.25 -3.11
CA THR A 8 -7.95 0.75 -2.02
C THR A 8 -7.28 0.42 -0.70
N LEU A 9 -6.71 1.43 -0.05
CA LEU A 9 -6.10 1.32 1.27
C LEU A 9 -7.18 1.36 2.34
N THR A 10 -7.27 0.30 3.15
CA THR A 10 -8.22 0.23 4.26
C THR A 10 -7.51 0.40 5.58
N CYS A 11 -7.84 1.45 6.31
CA CYS A 11 -7.26 1.73 7.62
C CYS A 11 -7.82 0.76 8.69
N PRO A 12 -6.99 -0.07 9.35
CA PRO A 12 -7.45 -0.96 10.42
C PRO A 12 -7.91 -0.22 11.69
N HIS A 13 -7.53 1.05 11.89
CA HIS A 13 -7.92 1.81 13.08
C HIS A 13 -9.33 2.39 13.00
N CYS A 14 -9.78 2.81 11.82
CA CYS A 14 -11.07 3.51 11.65
C CYS A 14 -11.95 2.89 10.56
N ALA A 15 -11.53 1.77 9.96
CA ALA A 15 -12.17 1.08 8.84
C ALA A 15 -12.42 1.98 7.61
N HIS A 16 -11.64 3.05 7.45
CA HIS A 16 -11.74 3.92 6.29
C HIS A 16 -11.02 3.29 5.09
N ALA A 17 -11.77 3.08 4.01
CA ALA A 17 -11.22 2.70 2.73
C ALA A 17 -11.07 3.94 1.84
N GLN A 18 -9.87 4.15 1.28
CA GLN A 18 -9.60 5.21 0.33
C GLN A 18 -8.84 4.63 -0.87
N VAL A 19 -9.24 5.03 -2.08
CA VAL A 19 -8.51 4.69 -3.29
C VAL A 19 -7.29 5.60 -3.37
N GLU A 20 -6.12 4.98 -3.37
CA GLU A 20 -4.82 5.66 -3.45
C GLU A 20 -4.06 5.14 -4.67
N THR A 21 -3.35 6.04 -5.34
CA THR A 21 -2.51 5.69 -6.47
C THR A 21 -1.10 5.39 -5.98
N MET A 22 -0.68 4.14 -6.10
CA MET A 22 0.65 3.67 -5.75
C MET A 22 1.71 4.42 -6.56
N PRO A 23 2.70 5.03 -5.91
CA PRO A 23 3.83 5.59 -6.61
C PRO A 23 4.63 4.47 -7.28
N THR A 24 5.03 4.67 -8.53
CA THR A 24 5.90 3.74 -9.26
C THR A 24 7.38 3.97 -8.97
N ASP A 25 7.72 5.11 -8.39
CA ASP A 25 9.10 5.58 -8.17
C ASP A 25 9.56 5.40 -6.71
N SER A 26 8.68 4.96 -5.80
CA SER A 26 9.05 4.74 -4.40
C SER A 26 8.13 3.76 -3.68
N CYS A 27 8.65 3.12 -2.63
CA CYS A 27 7.87 2.26 -1.74
C CYS A 27 7.17 3.09 -0.65
N GLN A 28 5.83 3.06 -0.62
CA GLN A 28 5.04 3.73 0.41
C GLN A 28 5.07 2.92 1.72
N TRP A 29 6.07 3.17 2.56
CA TRP A 29 6.23 2.44 3.83
C TRP A 29 5.35 2.99 4.95
N PHE A 30 5.04 4.29 4.90
CA PHE A 30 4.15 4.96 5.83
C PHE A 30 2.97 5.53 5.07
N TYR A 31 1.77 5.33 5.61
CA TYR A 31 0.55 5.96 5.10
C TYR A 31 -0.17 6.69 6.21
N ASP A 32 -0.33 7.99 6.06
CA ASP A 32 -1.14 8.80 6.94
C ASP A 32 -2.61 8.69 6.56
N CYS A 33 -3.42 8.08 7.43
CA CYS A 33 -4.84 7.99 7.19
C CYS A 33 -5.48 9.39 7.22
N THR A 34 -6.06 9.81 6.10
CA THR A 34 -6.73 11.11 5.95
C THR A 34 -7.92 11.31 6.90
N LYS A 35 -8.52 10.22 7.40
CA LYS A 35 -9.71 10.28 8.27
C LYS A 35 -9.37 10.37 9.76
N CYS A 36 -8.41 9.60 10.25
CA CYS A 36 -8.07 9.53 11.68
C CYS A 36 -6.68 10.10 12.02
N GLY A 37 -5.85 10.42 11.02
CA GLY A 37 -4.47 10.88 11.21
C GLY A 37 -3.53 9.81 11.75
N ALA A 38 -3.93 8.53 11.73
CA ALA A 38 -3.06 7.44 12.17
C ALA A 38 -2.06 7.09 11.07
N VAL A 39 -0.77 6.99 11.44
CA VAL A 39 0.30 6.50 10.57
C VAL A 39 0.24 4.98 10.52
N LEU A 40 -0.19 4.44 9.39
CA LEU A 40 -0.14 3.01 9.09
C LEU A 40 1.27 2.61 8.68
N LYS A 41 1.71 1.46 9.18
CA LYS A 41 2.96 0.79 8.84
C LYS A 41 2.63 -0.61 8.34
N PRO A 42 3.35 -1.15 7.34
CA PRO A 42 3.11 -2.51 6.88
C PRO A 42 3.29 -3.52 8.00
N LEU A 43 2.61 -4.64 7.81
CA LEU A 43 2.72 -5.80 8.67
C LEU A 43 4.11 -6.44 8.50
N PRO A 44 4.63 -7.09 9.55
CA PRO A 44 5.88 -7.83 9.46
C PRO A 44 5.77 -8.93 8.40
N GLY A 45 6.60 -8.86 7.36
CA GLY A 45 6.57 -9.75 6.20
C GLY A 45 6.15 -9.06 4.90
N ASP A 46 5.53 -7.87 4.98
CA ASP A 46 5.15 -7.07 3.83
C ASP A 46 6.12 -5.90 3.60
N CYS A 47 6.28 -5.50 2.33
CA CYS A 47 7.18 -4.41 1.95
C CYS A 47 6.60 -3.00 2.07
N CYS A 48 5.29 -2.84 1.98
CA CYS A 48 4.64 -1.53 1.98
C CYS A 48 3.20 -1.62 2.47
N VAL A 49 2.63 -0.47 2.82
CA VAL A 49 1.25 -0.36 3.34
C VAL A 49 0.20 -0.93 2.38
N PHE A 50 0.46 -0.90 1.08
CA PHE A 50 -0.43 -1.46 0.06
C PHE A 50 -0.46 -2.98 0.06
N CYS A 51 0.66 -3.65 0.35
CA CYS A 51 0.67 -5.11 0.47
C CYS A 51 -0.06 -5.59 1.72
N SER A 52 0.00 -4.80 2.81
CA SER A 52 -0.64 -5.15 4.08
C SER A 52 -2.12 -4.77 4.15
N TYR A 53 -2.50 -3.62 3.62
CA TYR A 53 -3.82 -3.03 3.80
C TYR A 53 -4.51 -2.60 2.48
N GLY A 54 -3.81 -2.72 1.36
CA GLY A 54 -4.34 -2.42 0.04
C GLY A 54 -5.08 -3.61 -0.57
N THR A 55 -5.96 -3.33 -1.53
CA THR A 55 -6.63 -4.38 -2.32
C THR A 55 -5.74 -4.96 -3.41
N VAL A 56 -4.82 -4.14 -3.93
CA VAL A 56 -3.86 -4.51 -4.96
C VAL A 56 -2.45 -4.38 -4.37
N PRO A 57 -1.59 -5.40 -4.53
CA PRO A 57 -0.22 -5.39 -4.02
C PRO A 57 0.67 -4.40 -4.79
N CYS A 58 1.83 -4.07 -4.25
CA CYS A 58 2.73 -3.08 -4.85
C CYS A 58 3.23 -3.45 -6.26
N PRO A 59 3.60 -2.44 -7.08
CA PRO A 59 4.11 -2.65 -8.44
C PRO A 59 5.17 -3.75 -8.59
N PRO A 60 6.25 -3.82 -7.76
CA PRO A 60 7.26 -4.86 -7.94
C PRO A 60 6.70 -6.27 -7.73
N ILE A 61 5.77 -6.47 -6.78
CA ILE A 61 5.12 -7.78 -6.60
C ILE A 61 4.25 -8.14 -7.80
N GLN A 62 3.53 -7.18 -8.38
CA GLN A 62 2.74 -7.42 -9.60
C GLN A 62 3.62 -7.77 -10.81
N GLN A 63 4.83 -7.22 -10.86
CA GLN A 63 5.82 -7.51 -11.91
C GLN A 63 6.57 -8.83 -11.68
N GLY A 64 6.45 -9.44 -10.50
CA GLY A 64 7.17 -10.65 -10.12
C GLY A 64 8.61 -10.38 -9.66
N ASP A 65 8.94 -9.13 -9.36
CA ASP A 65 10.22 -8.73 -8.78
C ASP A 65 10.19 -8.84 -7.24
N SER A 66 11.36 -9.09 -6.64
CA SER A 66 11.52 -9.03 -5.19
C SER A 66 11.28 -7.62 -4.69
N CYS A 67 10.32 -7.45 -3.78
CA CYS A 67 9.93 -6.15 -3.25
C CYS A 67 11.10 -5.44 -2.52
N CYS A 68 11.13 -4.11 -2.65
CA CYS A 68 12.09 -3.15 -2.08
C CYS A 68 13.04 -3.75 -1.04
N GLY A 69 14.25 -4.09 -1.49
CA GLY A 69 15.37 -4.58 -0.67
C GLY A 69 16.16 -3.46 -0.01
#